data_AF-A0A4Y9JY98-F1
#
_entry.id   AF-A0A4Y9JY98-F1
#
_cell.length_a   1.000
_cell.length_b   1.000
_cell.length_c   1.000
_cell.angle_alpha   90.00
_cell.angle_beta   90.00
_cell.angle_gamma   90.00
#
_symmetry.space_group_name_H-M   'P 1'
#
loop_
_entity.id
_entity.type
_entity.pdbx_description
1 polymer ?
#
loop_
_entity_poly.entity_id
_entity_poly.type
_entity_poly.pdbx_seq_one_letter_code
_entity_poly.pdbx_strand_id
1 'polypeptide(L)'
;MAKSVCINQIERKIRLFEREREQVVKHLALVGDKLQKLRHALEVLEYRHSAEEYNTAHFTYKLHQRHFKGKLRKMLIEVLRQEPNRYFTVSELISLVLIKDGQVNTPITAQHTVSMRGALKHWLDKGVVERFEKNVVEVRWKLKQE
;
A
#
# COMPACT_ATOMS: atom_id res chain seq x y z
N MET A 1 -58.99 -17.19 16.62
CA MET A 1 -57.95 -17.78 15.76
C MET A 1 -56.91 -16.78 15.26
N ALA A 2 -57.27 -15.60 14.74
CA ALA A 2 -56.28 -14.63 14.26
C ALA A 2 -55.29 -14.12 15.34
N LYS A 3 -55.75 -13.94 16.58
CA LYS A 3 -54.91 -13.49 17.71
C LYS A 3 -53.79 -14.48 18.08
N SER A 4 -54.07 -15.79 18.06
CA SER A 4 -53.06 -16.83 18.37
C SER A 4 -52.03 -16.98 17.25
N VAL A 5 -52.42 -16.76 16.00
CA VAL A 5 -51.48 -16.74 14.86
C VAL A 5 -50.50 -15.55 14.96
N CYS A 6 -51.01 -14.35 15.30
CA CYS A 6 -50.17 -13.17 15.51
C CYS A 6 -49.17 -13.36 16.67
N ILE A 7 -49.62 -13.92 17.79
CA ILE A 7 -48.75 -14.24 18.94
C ILE A 7 -47.63 -15.20 18.52
N ASN A 8 -47.96 -16.29 17.83
CA ASN A 8 -46.97 -17.27 17.36
C ASN A 8 -45.95 -16.66 16.38
N GLN A 9 -46.36 -15.73 15.53
CA GLN A 9 -45.46 -15.01 14.62
C GLN A 9 -44.48 -14.10 15.38
N ILE A 10 -44.97 -13.39 16.39
CA ILE A 10 -44.14 -12.53 17.25
C ILE A 10 -43.13 -13.38 18.02
N GLU A 11 -43.57 -14.48 18.63
CA GLU A 11 -42.67 -15.41 19.35
C GLU A 11 -41.59 -15.99 18.45
N ARG A 12 -41.93 -16.40 17.22
CA ARG A 12 -40.95 -16.88 16.25
C ARG A 12 -39.92 -15.82 15.91
N LYS A 13 -40.35 -14.56 15.77
CA LYS A 13 -39.47 -13.44 15.46
C LYS A 13 -38.55 -13.08 16.63
N ILE A 14 -39.05 -13.14 17.86
CA ILE A 14 -38.24 -13.01 19.08
C ILE A 14 -37.14 -14.07 19.10
N ARG A 15 -37.48 -15.35 18.93
CA ARG A 15 -36.49 -16.44 18.92
C ARG A 15 -35.45 -16.29 17.82
N LEU A 16 -35.83 -15.74 16.67
CA LEU A 16 -34.91 -15.46 15.58
C LEU A 16 -33.93 -14.35 15.98
N PHE A 17 -34.43 -13.24 16.54
CA PHE A 17 -33.58 -12.15 17.01
C PHE A 17 -32.67 -12.55 18.18
N GLU A 18 -33.12 -13.43 19.07
CA GLU A 18 -32.27 -13.98 20.14
C GLU A 18 -31.08 -14.77 19.56
N ARG A 19 -31.31 -15.60 18.53
CA ARG A 19 -30.25 -16.34 17.83
C ARG A 19 -29.29 -15.42 17.09
N GLU A 20 -29.82 -14.41 16.41
CA GLU A 20 -28.99 -13.40 15.73
C GLU A 20 -28.13 -12.65 16.74
N ARG A 21 -28.71 -12.24 17.87
CA ARG A 21 -27.97 -11.59 18.97
C ARG A 21 -26.84 -12.48 19.47
N GLU A 22 -27.08 -13.77 19.71
CA GLU A 22 -26.03 -14.71 20.13
C GLU A 22 -24.89 -14.81 19.09
N GLN A 23 -25.23 -14.87 17.80
CA GLN A 23 -24.24 -14.90 16.73
C GLN A 23 -23.41 -13.62 16.68
N VAL A 24 -24.05 -12.45 16.81
CA VAL A 24 -23.36 -11.15 16.83
C VAL A 24 -22.41 -11.07 18.02
N VAL A 25 -22.83 -11.51 19.22
CA VAL A 25 -21.95 -11.52 20.41
C VAL A 25 -20.73 -12.40 20.19
N LYS A 26 -20.90 -13.60 19.61
CA LYS A 26 -19.77 -14.49 19.27
C LYS A 26 -18.83 -13.85 18.25
N HIS A 27 -19.38 -13.16 17.25
CA HIS A 27 -18.57 -12.45 16.26
C HIS A 27 -17.80 -11.28 16.88
N LEU A 28 -18.43 -10.51 17.78
CA LEU A 28 -17.78 -9.42 18.49
C LEU A 28 -16.61 -9.92 19.35
N ALA A 29 -16.77 -11.05 20.04
CA ALA A 29 -15.68 -11.68 20.78
C ALA A 29 -14.49 -12.03 19.86
N LEU A 30 -14.76 -12.67 18.71
CA LEU A 30 -13.73 -13.00 17.72
C LEU A 30 -13.00 -11.74 17.19
N VAL A 31 -13.75 -10.67 16.92
CA VAL A 31 -13.18 -9.39 16.47
C VAL A 31 -12.33 -8.77 17.56
N GLY A 32 -12.78 -8.82 18.83
CA GLY A 32 -12.02 -8.39 19.99
C GLY A 32 -10.67 -9.11 20.12
N ASP A 33 -10.66 -10.44 20.04
CA ASP A 33 -9.43 -11.24 20.10
C ASP A 33 -8.45 -10.89 18.98
N LYS A 34 -8.97 -10.68 17.76
CA LYS A 34 -8.15 -10.27 16.61
C LYS A 34 -7.55 -8.89 16.82
N LEU A 35 -8.32 -7.93 17.33
CA LEU A 35 -7.83 -6.59 17.64
C LEU A 35 -6.73 -6.64 18.71
N GLN A 36 -6.89 -7.46 19.74
CA GLN A 36 -5.87 -7.62 20.79
C GLN A 36 -4.57 -8.19 20.21
N LYS A 37 -4.63 -9.21 19.35
CA LYS A 37 -3.45 -9.76 18.67
C LYS A 37 -2.73 -8.70 17.82
N LEU A 38 -3.48 -7.87 17.10
CA LEU A 38 -2.91 -6.79 16.30
C LEU A 38 -2.26 -5.70 17.17
N ARG A 39 -2.89 -5.32 18.29
CA ARG A 39 -2.29 -4.39 19.26
C ARG A 39 -0.99 -4.94 19.84
N HIS A 40 -0.98 -6.21 20.24
CA HIS A 40 0.23 -6.84 20.74
C HIS A 40 1.34 -6.92 19.68
N ALA A 41 0.98 -7.19 18.42
CA ALA A 41 1.95 -7.16 17.33
C ALA A 41 2.54 -5.75 17.12
N LEU A 42 1.73 -4.69 17.28
CA LEU A 42 2.22 -3.31 17.26
C LEU A 42 3.17 -3.03 18.42
N GLU A 43 2.81 -3.40 19.65
CA GLU A 43 3.69 -3.26 20.82
C GLU A 43 5.03 -3.94 20.61
N VAL A 44 5.04 -5.16 20.05
CA VAL A 44 6.26 -5.89 19.71
C VAL A 44 7.08 -5.16 18.66
N LEU A 45 6.45 -4.52 17.66
CA LEU A 45 7.15 -3.76 16.63
C LEU A 45 7.66 -2.41 17.14
N GLU A 46 6.92 -1.75 18.03
CA GLU A 46 7.32 -0.48 18.66
C GLU A 46 8.45 -0.69 19.68
N TYR A 47 8.40 -1.77 20.47
CA TYR A 47 9.47 -2.12 21.41
C TYR A 47 10.74 -2.62 20.71
N ARG A 48 10.62 -3.29 19.56
CA ARG A 48 11.77 -3.73 18.73
C ARG A 48 12.30 -2.58 17.86
N HIS A 49 12.77 -1.53 18.54
CA HIS A 49 13.11 -0.24 17.95
C HIS A 49 14.20 -0.29 16.87
N SER A 50 15.02 -1.34 16.82
CA SER A 50 15.86 -1.63 15.65
C SER A 50 16.00 -3.13 15.40
N ALA A 51 15.61 -3.60 14.21
CA ALA A 51 15.91 -4.97 13.76
C ALA A 51 17.43 -5.25 13.70
N GLU A 52 18.24 -4.19 13.75
CA GLU A 52 19.70 -4.27 13.73
C GLU A 52 20.28 -4.91 15.00
N GLU A 53 19.56 -4.85 16.13
CA GLU A 53 19.97 -5.51 17.39
C GLU A 53 20.05 -7.03 17.25
N TYR A 54 19.34 -7.61 16.28
CA TYR A 54 19.33 -9.04 16.01
C TYR A 54 20.32 -9.45 14.91
N ASN A 55 21.07 -8.50 14.35
CA ASN A 55 22.07 -8.81 13.34
C ASN A 55 23.15 -9.74 13.92
N THR A 56 23.55 -10.74 13.16
CA THR A 56 24.69 -11.60 13.46
C THR A 56 25.81 -11.31 12.49
N ALA A 57 27.01 -11.87 12.72
CA ALA A 57 28.15 -11.73 11.82
C ALA A 57 27.86 -12.16 10.37
N HIS A 58 26.88 -13.06 10.17
CA HIS A 58 26.56 -13.65 8.87
C HIS A 58 25.15 -13.29 8.36
N PHE A 59 24.29 -12.68 9.18
CA PHE A 59 22.91 -12.40 8.80
C PHE A 59 22.46 -11.02 9.30
N THR A 60 21.91 -10.22 8.39
CA THR A 60 21.33 -8.92 8.72
C THR A 60 19.82 -8.97 8.58
N TYR A 61 19.10 -8.69 9.66
CA TYR A 61 17.67 -8.52 9.65
C TYR A 61 17.34 -7.12 9.13
N LYS A 62 16.54 -7.06 8.06
CA LYS A 62 16.05 -5.81 7.49
C LYS A 62 14.54 -5.79 7.55
N LEU A 63 13.99 -4.71 8.10
CA LEU A 63 12.58 -4.43 7.97
C LEU A 63 12.30 -4.04 6.53
N HIS A 64 11.32 -4.70 5.91
CA HIS A 64 10.89 -4.34 4.57
C HIS A 64 10.20 -2.97 4.60
N GLN A 65 10.94 -1.94 4.19
CA GLN A 65 10.41 -0.59 4.05
C GLN A 65 9.99 -0.36 2.60
N ARG A 66 8.73 0.05 2.42
CA ARG A 66 8.27 0.55 1.13
C ARG A 66 8.74 1.99 0.96
N HIS A 67 9.57 2.24 -0.05
CA HIS A 67 10.03 3.61 -0.39
C HIS A 67 8.88 4.46 -0.96
N PHE A 68 7.94 3.83 -1.66
CA PHE A 68 6.68 4.43 -2.09
C PHE A 68 5.54 3.69 -1.39
N LYS A 69 4.68 4.41 -0.67
CA LYS A 69 3.51 3.86 0.03
C LYS A 69 2.50 3.32 -0.98
N GLY A 70 2.26 4.08 -2.06
CA GLY A 70 1.35 3.76 -3.14
C GLY A 70 1.94 2.87 -4.24
N LYS A 71 1.11 2.62 -5.27
CA LYS A 71 1.51 1.83 -6.44
C LYS A 71 2.37 2.66 -7.39
N LEU A 72 3.69 2.65 -7.19
CA LEU A 72 4.67 3.41 -7.97
C LEU A 72 4.41 3.42 -9.48
N ARG A 73 4.21 2.25 -10.09
CA ARG A 73 4.00 2.14 -11.55
C ARG A 73 2.77 2.92 -12.05
N LYS A 74 1.69 2.93 -11.25
CA LYS A 74 0.46 3.67 -11.59
C LYS A 74 0.69 5.17 -11.42
N MET A 75 1.27 5.57 -10.28
CA MET A 75 1.54 6.99 -9.99
C MET A 75 2.49 7.61 -11.01
N LEU A 76 3.54 6.89 -11.43
CA LEU A 76 4.47 7.31 -12.46
C LEU A 76 3.76 7.64 -13.78
N ILE A 77 2.85 6.79 -14.24
CA ILE A 77 2.10 7.05 -15.48
C ILE A 77 1.21 8.28 -15.34
N GLU A 78 0.56 8.44 -14.18
CA GLU A 78 -0.27 9.61 -13.96
C GLU A 78 0.56 10.91 -13.89
N VAL A 79 1.79 10.87 -13.38
CA VAL A 79 2.73 12.00 -13.43
C VAL A 79 3.13 12.30 -14.88
N LEU A 80 3.53 11.28 -15.65
CA LEU A 80 3.92 11.46 -17.04
C LEU A 80 2.78 11.97 -17.93
N ARG A 81 1.52 11.61 -17.62
CA ARG A 81 0.33 12.09 -18.33
C ARG A 81 0.03 13.57 -18.10
N GLN A 82 0.53 14.18 -17.02
CA GLN A 82 0.32 15.61 -16.78
C GLN A 82 1.09 16.47 -17.79
N GLU A 83 2.29 16.03 -18.17
CA GLU A 83 3.11 16.71 -19.18
C GLU A 83 3.64 15.66 -20.19
N PRO A 84 2.79 15.16 -21.10
CA PRO A 84 3.12 14.02 -21.95
C PRO A 84 4.25 14.32 -22.92
N ASN A 85 4.48 15.60 -23.24
CA ASN A 85 5.50 16.06 -24.18
C ASN A 85 6.89 16.26 -23.57
N ARG A 86 6.99 16.27 -22.23
CA ARG A 86 8.23 16.62 -21.54
C ARG A 86 9.09 15.39 -21.23
N TYR A 87 10.39 15.57 -21.38
CA TYR A 87 11.39 14.64 -20.88
C TYR A 87 11.74 14.94 -19.43
N PHE A 88 11.72 13.89 -18.60
CA PHE A 88 12.03 13.96 -17.18
C PHE A 88 13.30 13.18 -16.85
N THR A 89 14.05 13.69 -15.88
CA THR A 89 15.10 12.94 -15.19
C THR A 89 14.49 12.02 -14.14
N VAL A 90 15.25 11.00 -13.73
CA VAL A 90 14.79 10.07 -12.68
C VAL A 90 14.57 10.78 -11.35
N SER A 91 15.41 11.75 -10.99
CA SER A 91 15.27 12.54 -9.76
C SER A 91 13.99 13.38 -9.77
N GLU A 92 13.68 14.07 -10.87
CA GLU A 92 12.42 14.81 -11.02
C GLU A 92 11.20 13.90 -10.86
N LEU A 93 11.21 12.73 -11.51
CA LEU A 93 10.12 11.77 -11.39
C LEU A 93 9.93 11.26 -9.96
N ILE A 94 11.02 11.04 -9.23
CA ILE A 94 10.93 10.64 -7.81
C ILE A 94 10.28 11.74 -7.00
N SER A 95 10.72 12.99 -7.15
CA SER A 95 10.13 14.13 -6.43
C SER A 95 8.63 14.26 -6.72
N LEU A 96 8.24 14.22 -7.99
CA LEU A 96 6.83 14.34 -8.40
C LEU A 96 5.98 13.18 -7.88
N VAL A 97 6.50 11.95 -7.94
CA VAL A 97 5.79 10.79 -7.41
C VAL A 97 5.71 10.83 -5.88
N LEU A 98 6.75 11.28 -5.16
CA LEU A 98 6.71 11.44 -3.71
C LEU A 98 5.67 12.50 -3.28
N ILE A 99 5.59 13.63 -4.00
CA ILE A 99 4.55 14.64 -3.77
C ILE A 99 3.17 14.00 -3.92
N LYS A 100 2.97 13.24 -5.00
CA LYS A 100 1.72 12.56 -5.29
C LYS A 100 1.36 11.47 -4.28
N ASP A 101 2.36 10.79 -3.74
CA ASP A 101 2.21 9.73 -2.74
C ASP A 101 2.02 10.28 -1.31
N GLY A 102 1.91 11.62 -1.15
CA GLY A 102 1.75 12.28 0.15
C GLY A 102 3.01 12.26 1.01
N GLN A 103 4.19 12.16 0.38
CA GLN A 103 5.50 11.97 1.01
C GLN A 103 6.46 13.15 0.73
N VAL A 104 5.94 14.37 0.66
CA VAL A 104 6.64 15.59 0.17
C VAL A 104 8.00 15.85 0.85
N ASN A 105 8.12 15.59 2.16
CA ASN A 105 9.33 15.91 2.93
C ASN A 105 10.33 14.73 3.03
N THR A 106 10.15 13.69 2.21
CA THR A 106 10.98 12.48 2.29
C THR A 106 12.29 12.70 1.52
N PRO A 107 13.47 12.51 2.15
CA PRO A 107 14.74 12.62 1.44
C PRO A 107 14.86 11.50 0.40
N ILE A 108 15.27 11.87 -0.82
CA ILE A 108 15.47 10.91 -1.91
C ILE A 108 16.69 10.04 -1.59
N THR A 109 16.48 8.74 -1.40
CA THR A 109 17.56 7.77 -1.17
C THR A 109 17.91 7.02 -2.47
N ALA A 110 19.08 6.39 -2.52
CA ALA A 110 19.50 5.55 -3.65
C ALA A 110 18.46 4.46 -4.00
N GLN A 111 17.72 3.98 -3.00
CA GLN A 111 16.72 2.94 -3.16
C GLN A 111 15.44 3.44 -3.87
N HIS A 112 15.15 4.74 -3.78
CA HIS A 112 14.11 5.38 -4.59
C HIS A 112 14.50 5.33 -6.07
N THR A 113 15.76 5.62 -6.37
CA THR A 113 16.31 5.54 -7.73
C THR A 113 16.24 4.12 -8.30
N VAL A 114 16.59 3.10 -7.51
CA VAL A 114 16.46 1.69 -7.93
C VAL A 114 14.99 1.34 -8.23
N SER A 115 14.08 1.71 -7.34
CA SER A 115 12.64 1.46 -7.49
C SER A 115 12.06 2.15 -8.72
N MET A 116 12.42 3.43 -8.94
CA MET A 116 11.97 4.22 -10.09
C MET A 116 12.49 3.66 -11.41
N ARG A 117 13.78 3.29 -11.47
CA ARG A 117 14.37 2.63 -12.65
C ARG A 117 13.66 1.31 -12.96
N GLY A 118 13.32 0.51 -11.94
CA GLY A 118 12.54 -0.72 -12.13
C GLY A 118 11.12 -0.45 -12.68
N ALA A 119 10.47 0.62 -12.24
CA ALA A 119 9.16 1.02 -12.75
C ALA A 119 9.23 1.53 -14.20
N LEU A 120 10.23 2.35 -14.53
CA LEU A 120 10.47 2.87 -15.87
C LEU A 120 10.81 1.74 -16.86
N LYS A 121 11.69 0.81 -16.46
CA LYS A 121 12.02 -0.38 -17.27
C LYS A 121 10.78 -1.19 -17.60
N HIS A 122 9.93 -1.48 -16.61
CA HIS A 122 8.67 -2.19 -16.85
C HIS A 122 7.77 -1.50 -17.89
N TRP A 123 7.69 -0.16 -17.88
CA TRP A 123 6.88 0.57 -18.85
C TRP A 123 7.54 0.71 -20.22
N LEU A 124 8.87 0.75 -20.26
CA LEU A 124 9.66 0.73 -21.49
C LEU A 124 9.47 -0.61 -22.21
N ASP A 125 9.55 -1.72 -21.48
CA ASP A 125 9.33 -3.08 -22.00
C ASP A 125 7.90 -3.24 -22.56
N LYS A 126 6.94 -2.45 -22.08
CA LYS A 126 5.56 -2.40 -22.58
C LYS A 126 5.34 -1.38 -23.70
N GLY A 127 6.37 -0.65 -24.13
CA GLY A 127 6.27 0.39 -25.15
C GLY A 127 5.48 1.63 -24.74
N VAL A 128 5.23 1.86 -23.45
CA VAL A 128 4.41 2.98 -22.94
C VAL A 128 5.25 4.25 -22.72
N VAL A 129 6.52 4.08 -22.38
CA VAL A 129 7.46 5.19 -22.19
C VAL A 129 8.63 5.01 -23.14
N GLU A 130 9.24 6.13 -23.51
CA GLU A 130 10.48 6.15 -24.29
C GLU A 130 11.64 6.66 -23.44
N ARG A 131 12.83 6.20 -23.80
CA ARG A 131 14.09 6.53 -23.13
C ARG A 131 14.98 7.30 -24.10
N PHE A 132 15.39 8.50 -23.72
CA PHE A 132 16.41 9.27 -24.40
C PHE A 132 17.69 9.23 -23.59
N GLU A 133 18.78 8.72 -24.16
CA GLU A 133 20.07 8.57 -23.50
C GLU A 133 21.13 9.32 -24.32
N LYS A 134 21.64 10.42 -23.77
CA LYS A 134 22.72 11.19 -24.41
C LYS A 134 24.09 10.70 -23.95
N ASN A 135 24.21 10.29 -22.69
CA ASN A 135 25.36 9.59 -22.10
C ASN A 135 24.89 8.81 -20.86
N VAL A 136 25.82 8.13 -20.17
CA VAL A 136 25.53 7.27 -19.00
C VAL A 136 24.83 8.03 -17.85
N VAL A 137 25.02 9.35 -17.77
CA VAL A 137 24.49 10.21 -16.69
C VAL A 137 23.21 10.93 -17.12
N GLU A 138 23.13 11.35 -18.38
CA GLU A 138 22.02 12.10 -18.97
C GLU A 138 21.02 11.16 -19.65
N VAL A 139 20.25 10.48 -18.79
CA VAL A 139 19.11 9.65 -19.21
C VAL A 139 17.81 10.35 -18.85
N ARG A 140 16.94 10.53 -19.85
CA ARG A 140 15.62 11.13 -19.69
C ARG A 140 14.52 10.22 -20.21
N TRP A 141 13.32 10.41 -19.66
CA TRP A 141 12.16 9.58 -19.89
C TRP A 141 10.94 10.43 -20.24
N LYS A 142 10.13 9.96 -21.16
CA LYS A 142 8.92 10.63 -21.60
C LYS A 142 7.83 9.59 -21.88
N LEU A 143 6.56 10.01 -21.82
CA LEU A 143 5.45 9.18 -22.28
C LEU A 143 5.53 9.02 -23.80
N LYS A 144 5.52 7.78 -24.30
CA LYS A 144 5.49 7.55 -25.74
C LYS A 144 4.15 8.02 -26.28
N GLN A 145 4.18 8.85 -27.33
CA GLN A 145 2.98 9.24 -28.06
C GLN A 145 2.73 8.22 -29.16
N GLU A 146 1.45 7.89 -29.37
CA GLU A 146 1.00 7.03 -30.47
C GLU A 146 1.24 7.69 -31.83
#